data_AF-A0A6I4U214-F1
#
_entry.id   AF-A0A6I4U214-F1
#
_cell.length_a   1.000
_cell.length_b   1.000
_cell.length_c   1.000
_cell.angle_alpha   90.00
_cell.angle_beta   90.00
_cell.angle_gamma   90.00
#
_symmetry.space_group_name_H-M   'P 1'
#
loop_
_entity.id
_entity.type
_entity.pdbx_description
1 polymer ?
#
loop_
_entity_poly.entity_id
_entity_poly.type
_entity_poly.pdbx_seq_one_letter_code
_entity_poly.pdbx_strand_id
1 'polypeptide(L)'
;MRIWAKATIGFVAIFGFGTVVGPVLIAAASAAYWADDVDDGAKWQETGRLLASYQHELAQIGYLNLSVILPDNGKECGYDSNKIFPNMDEDFGKIGTSIDFNYYNGYLALDRWKYNNIDEEWEQAVSQVIINDMNSFQIGFLRRCIEETTFSKMCMKQVAHYQNRVKRFDHGRPSIPYFGYGIEDQIICTYVDGVAARLGVPLENPKTTPSL
;
A
#
# COMPACT_ATOMS: atom_id res chain seq x y z
N MET A 1 38.44 -6.24 -42.53
CA MET A 1 37.61 -6.60 -41.34
C MET A 1 37.70 -5.59 -40.19
N ARG A 2 38.86 -4.99 -39.87
CA ARG A 2 39.01 -4.08 -38.70
C ARG A 2 38.17 -2.79 -38.70
N ILE A 3 37.84 -2.23 -39.88
CA ILE A 3 37.08 -0.96 -39.99
C ILE A 3 35.59 -1.19 -39.70
N TRP A 4 35.04 -2.31 -40.19
CA TRP A 4 33.64 -2.71 -39.95
C TRP A 4 33.38 -2.99 -38.47
N ALA A 5 34.33 -3.62 -37.77
CA ALA A 5 34.25 -3.85 -36.33
C ALA A 5 34.26 -2.54 -35.49
N LYS A 6 35.08 -1.55 -35.88
CA LYS A 6 35.10 -0.24 -35.20
C LYS A 6 33.82 0.56 -35.46
N ALA A 7 33.28 0.50 -36.68
CA ALA A 7 32.02 1.15 -37.03
C ALA A 7 30.82 0.52 -36.32
N THR A 8 30.78 -0.82 -36.19
CA THR A 8 29.71 -1.51 -35.42
C THR A 8 29.81 -1.24 -33.93
N ILE A 9 31.01 -1.22 -33.34
CA ILE A 9 31.19 -0.86 -31.92
C ILE A 9 30.76 0.60 -31.67
N GLY A 10 31.11 1.54 -32.57
CA GLY A 10 30.66 2.93 -32.48
C GLY A 10 29.14 3.08 -32.60
N PHE A 11 28.51 2.36 -33.53
CA PHE A 11 27.05 2.34 -33.67
C PHE A 11 26.37 1.72 -32.44
N VAL A 12 26.85 0.59 -31.93
CA VAL A 12 26.30 -0.05 -30.73
C VAL A 12 26.48 0.84 -29.50
N ALA A 13 27.60 1.57 -29.39
CA ALA A 13 27.82 2.53 -28.32
C ALA A 13 26.86 3.72 -28.42
N ILE A 14 26.64 4.30 -29.61
CA ILE A 14 25.72 5.43 -29.80
C ILE A 14 24.26 4.99 -29.60
N PHE A 15 23.86 3.84 -30.14
CA PHE A 15 22.51 3.31 -29.95
C PHE A 15 22.29 2.88 -28.51
N GLY A 16 23.24 2.20 -27.88
CA GLY A 16 23.16 1.82 -26.46
C GLY A 16 23.14 3.02 -25.53
N PHE A 17 23.89 4.08 -25.85
CA PHE A 17 23.85 5.31 -25.07
C PHE A 17 22.53 6.08 -25.30
N GLY A 18 22.03 6.12 -26.53
CA GLY A 18 20.76 6.75 -26.88
C GLY A 18 19.55 6.08 -26.24
N THR A 19 19.50 4.74 -26.21
CA THR A 19 18.41 3.98 -25.57
C THR A 19 18.41 4.10 -24.05
N VAL A 20 19.55 4.40 -23.45
CA VAL A 20 19.69 4.54 -22.00
C VAL A 20 19.49 6.00 -21.56
N VAL A 21 20.10 6.95 -22.25
CA VAL A 21 20.07 8.37 -21.89
C VAL A 21 18.82 9.08 -22.42
N GLY A 22 18.28 8.65 -23.56
CA GLY A 22 17.08 9.24 -24.17
C GLY A 22 15.87 9.23 -23.22
N PRO A 23 15.44 8.07 -22.70
CA PRO A 23 14.31 8.00 -21.76
C PRO A 23 14.53 8.81 -20.49
N VAL A 24 15.77 8.86 -19.97
CA VAL A 24 16.10 9.66 -18.77
C VAL A 24 15.96 11.16 -19.05
N LEU A 25 16.42 11.63 -20.22
CA LEU A 25 16.26 13.03 -20.61
C LEU A 25 14.80 13.39 -20.87
N ILE A 26 14.00 12.49 -21.45
CA ILE A 26 12.55 12.70 -21.63
C ILE A 26 11.86 12.78 -20.27
N ALA A 27 12.18 11.89 -19.33
CA ALA A 27 11.66 11.92 -17.97
C ALA A 27 12.02 13.22 -17.24
N ALA A 28 13.25 13.72 -17.40
CA ALA A 28 13.68 14.99 -16.83
C ALA A 28 13.00 16.19 -17.49
N ALA A 29 12.92 16.24 -18.82
CA ALA A 29 12.30 17.35 -19.54
C ALA A 29 10.80 17.44 -19.26
N SER A 30 10.11 16.30 -19.23
CA SER A 30 8.70 16.26 -18.87
C SER A 30 8.49 16.59 -17.40
N ALA A 31 9.31 16.10 -16.46
CA ALA A 31 9.23 16.53 -15.06
C ALA A 31 9.41 18.04 -14.91
N ALA A 32 10.34 18.66 -15.66
CA ALA A 32 10.55 20.10 -15.65
C ALA A 32 9.34 20.88 -16.20
N TYR A 33 8.69 20.38 -17.25
CA TYR A 33 7.49 21.02 -17.81
C TYR A 33 6.32 21.10 -16.82
N TRP A 34 6.21 20.09 -15.94
CA TRP A 34 5.15 20.02 -14.92
C TRP A 34 5.60 20.53 -13.54
N ALA A 35 6.84 21.02 -13.39
CA ALA A 35 7.39 21.43 -12.10
C ALA A 35 6.90 22.81 -11.62
N ASP A 36 6.41 23.65 -12.53
CA ASP A 36 5.95 25.02 -12.23
C ASP A 36 4.55 25.07 -11.58
N ASP A 37 3.84 23.93 -11.46
CA ASP A 37 2.66 23.82 -10.61
C ASP A 37 3.11 23.69 -9.14
N VAL A 38 3.32 24.84 -8.48
CA VAL A 38 3.83 24.96 -7.10
C VAL A 38 2.71 24.82 -6.04
N ASP A 39 1.48 24.49 -6.44
CA ASP A 39 0.42 24.29 -5.45
C ASP A 39 0.65 22.99 -4.66
N ASP A 40 0.46 23.05 -3.35
CA ASP A 40 0.59 21.89 -2.47
C ASP A 40 -0.35 20.76 -2.92
N GLY A 41 -1.54 21.10 -3.42
CA GLY A 41 -2.49 20.13 -3.99
C GLY A 41 -1.93 19.37 -5.21
N ALA A 42 -1.21 20.04 -6.11
CA ALA A 42 -0.58 19.43 -7.27
C ALA A 42 0.57 18.48 -6.84
N LYS A 43 1.32 18.87 -5.81
CA LYS A 43 2.40 18.05 -5.24
C LYS A 43 1.89 16.78 -4.57
N TRP A 44 0.76 16.87 -3.85
CA TRP A 44 0.06 15.70 -3.32
C TRP A 44 -0.41 14.76 -4.44
N GLN A 45 -1.02 15.32 -5.48
CA GLN A 45 -1.49 14.53 -6.61
C GLN A 45 -0.34 13.80 -7.34
N GLU A 46 0.78 14.48 -7.60
CA GLU A 46 1.92 13.86 -8.28
C GLU A 46 2.62 12.81 -7.40
N THR A 47 2.61 13.00 -6.08
CA THR A 47 3.10 11.99 -5.12
C THR A 47 2.21 10.74 -5.11
N GLY A 48 0.89 10.93 -5.14
CA GLY A 48 -0.06 9.82 -5.27
C GLY A 48 0.17 9.03 -6.57
N ARG A 49 0.41 9.72 -7.69
CA ARG A 49 0.76 9.07 -8.96
C ARG A 49 2.10 8.34 -8.88
N LEU A 50 3.12 8.92 -8.24
CA LEU A 50 4.41 8.25 -8.03
C LEU A 50 4.23 6.92 -7.27
N LEU A 51 3.47 6.93 -6.17
CA LEU A 51 3.20 5.72 -5.38
C LEU A 51 2.40 4.69 -6.17
N ALA A 52 1.40 5.13 -6.94
CA ALA A 52 0.62 4.24 -7.81
C ALA A 52 1.52 3.55 -8.86
N SER A 53 2.41 4.30 -9.52
CA SER A 53 3.34 3.72 -10.51
C SER A 53 4.36 2.78 -9.86
N TYR A 54 4.83 3.10 -8.65
CA TYR A 54 5.66 2.21 -7.86
C TYR A 54 4.97 0.89 -7.52
N GLN A 55 3.71 0.94 -7.05
CA GLN A 55 2.91 -0.25 -6.74
C GLN A 55 2.60 -1.08 -7.98
N HIS A 56 2.29 -0.43 -9.10
CA HIS A 56 2.06 -1.08 -10.38
C HIS A 56 3.27 -1.92 -10.80
N GLU A 57 4.47 -1.33 -10.74
CA GLU A 57 5.71 -2.05 -11.06
C GLU A 57 6.04 -3.16 -10.07
N LEU A 58 5.77 -2.97 -8.76
CA LEU A 58 5.93 -4.07 -7.79
C LEU A 58 5.06 -5.28 -8.14
N ALA A 59 3.81 -5.06 -8.53
CA ALA A 59 2.90 -6.12 -8.94
C ALA A 59 3.42 -6.87 -10.19
N GLN A 60 3.98 -6.15 -11.17
CA GLN A 60 4.57 -6.76 -12.37
C GLN A 60 5.80 -7.61 -12.06
N ILE A 61 6.62 -7.21 -11.07
CA ILE A 61 7.86 -7.92 -10.69
C ILE A 61 7.55 -9.12 -9.76
N GLY A 62 6.28 -9.37 -9.43
CA GLY A 62 5.85 -10.50 -8.60
C GLY A 62 6.01 -10.26 -7.10
N TYR A 63 6.31 -9.02 -6.68
CA TYR A 63 6.16 -8.60 -5.29
C TYR A 63 4.69 -8.25 -5.06
N LEU A 64 3.85 -9.28 -4.97
CA LEU A 64 2.50 -9.12 -4.48
C LEU A 64 2.57 -8.72 -3.00
N ASN A 65 1.82 -7.68 -2.62
CA ASN A 65 1.60 -7.27 -1.23
C ASN A 65 0.73 -8.33 -0.52
N LEU A 66 1.20 -9.59 -0.46
CA LEU A 66 0.55 -10.72 0.20
C LEU A 66 0.91 -10.69 1.69
N SER A 67 0.49 -9.65 2.40
CA SER A 67 0.64 -9.58 3.85
C SER A 67 -0.69 -9.76 4.58
N VAL A 68 -1.62 -10.53 4.02
CA VAL A 68 -2.82 -10.95 4.74
C VAL A 68 -2.62 -12.38 5.21
N ILE A 69 -1.74 -12.57 6.20
CA ILE A 69 -1.94 -13.69 7.11
C ILE A 69 -3.10 -13.22 7.99
N LEU A 70 -4.31 -13.68 7.65
CA LEU A 70 -5.50 -13.43 8.48
C LEU A 70 -5.15 -13.93 9.88
N PRO A 71 -5.28 -13.10 10.94
CA PRO A 71 -5.15 -13.60 12.29
C PRO A 71 -6.18 -14.70 12.53
N ASP A 72 -5.93 -15.54 13.52
CA ASP A 72 -6.93 -16.53 13.94
C ASP A 72 -8.22 -15.80 14.35
N ASN A 73 -9.21 -15.84 13.47
CA ASN A 73 -10.42 -15.02 13.50
C ASN A 73 -11.08 -14.89 14.89
N GLY A 74 -11.13 -13.68 15.44
CA GLY A 74 -11.73 -13.39 16.75
C GLY A 74 -10.82 -13.68 17.95
N LYS A 75 -9.67 -14.33 17.78
CA LYS A 75 -8.67 -14.53 18.85
C LYS A 75 -7.98 -13.22 19.24
N GLU A 76 -7.85 -12.28 18.31
CA GLU A 76 -7.34 -10.94 18.57
C GLU A 76 -8.18 -10.20 19.62
N CYS A 77 -9.47 -10.54 19.69
CA CYS A 77 -10.42 -10.02 20.68
C CYS A 77 -10.55 -10.89 21.94
N GLY A 78 -9.78 -11.97 22.05
CA GLY A 78 -9.78 -12.88 23.20
C GLY A 78 -10.75 -14.06 23.08
N TYR A 79 -11.53 -14.16 22.01
CA TYR A 79 -12.52 -15.21 21.86
C TYR A 79 -11.95 -16.48 21.21
N ASP A 80 -12.59 -17.61 21.50
CA ASP A 80 -12.41 -18.84 20.74
C ASP A 80 -13.17 -18.75 19.41
N SER A 81 -12.42 -18.76 18.30
CA SER A 81 -12.93 -18.66 16.93
C SER A 81 -14.09 -19.63 16.67
N ASN A 82 -13.99 -20.87 17.16
CA ASN A 82 -14.99 -21.90 16.93
C ASN A 82 -16.31 -21.66 17.68
N LYS A 83 -16.29 -20.82 18.74
CA LYS A 83 -17.50 -20.47 19.50
C LYS A 83 -18.23 -19.28 18.89
N ILE A 84 -17.48 -18.32 18.36
CA ILE A 84 -18.05 -17.10 17.75
C ILE A 84 -18.43 -17.35 16.29
N PHE A 85 -17.71 -18.22 15.61
CA PHE A 85 -17.90 -18.52 14.20
C PHE A 85 -17.79 -20.05 13.98
N PRO A 86 -18.81 -20.82 14.40
CA PRO A 86 -18.73 -22.29 14.36
C PRO A 86 -18.68 -22.90 12.95
N ASN A 87 -19.17 -22.17 11.94
CA ASN A 87 -19.30 -22.66 10.56
C ASN A 87 -18.35 -21.94 9.58
N MET A 88 -17.19 -21.47 10.06
CA MET A 88 -16.23 -20.66 9.29
C MET A 88 -15.95 -21.17 7.88
N ASP A 89 -15.63 -22.46 7.74
CA ASP A 89 -15.25 -23.03 6.44
C ASP A 89 -16.42 -23.02 5.45
N GLU A 90 -17.63 -23.31 5.94
CA GLU A 90 -18.84 -23.31 5.13
C GLU A 90 -19.26 -21.88 4.77
N ASP A 91 -19.18 -20.96 5.73
CA ASP A 91 -19.48 -19.55 5.54
C ASP A 91 -18.49 -18.89 4.58
N PHE A 92 -17.21 -19.24 4.65
CA PHE A 92 -16.18 -18.80 3.70
C PHE A 92 -16.51 -19.24 2.27
N GLY A 93 -16.91 -20.51 2.09
CA GLY A 93 -17.28 -21.05 0.78
C GLY A 93 -18.52 -20.39 0.16
N LYS A 94 -19.35 -19.72 0.96
CA LYS A 94 -20.54 -18.97 0.51
C LYS A 94 -20.24 -17.53 0.10
N ILE A 95 -19.04 -17.02 0.37
CA ILE A 95 -18.62 -15.67 0.00
C ILE A 95 -18.67 -15.54 -1.53
N GLY A 96 -19.51 -14.61 -2.02
CA GLY A 96 -19.67 -14.34 -3.46
C GLY A 96 -20.68 -15.25 -4.18
N THR A 97 -21.26 -16.25 -3.51
CA THR A 97 -22.31 -17.12 -4.09
C THR A 97 -23.67 -16.96 -3.44
N SER A 98 -23.73 -16.42 -2.21
CA SER A 98 -24.96 -16.10 -1.49
C SER A 98 -25.06 -14.59 -1.20
N ILE A 99 -26.29 -14.06 -1.20
CA ILE A 99 -26.60 -12.68 -0.78
C ILE A 99 -26.86 -12.61 0.74
N ASP A 100 -26.97 -13.77 1.40
CA ASP A 100 -27.33 -13.83 2.81
C ASP A 100 -26.19 -13.35 3.70
N PHE A 101 -26.51 -12.44 4.61
CA PHE A 101 -25.59 -11.98 5.63
C PHE A 101 -25.36 -13.07 6.68
N ASN A 102 -24.11 -13.45 6.90
CA ASN A 102 -23.67 -14.24 8.05
C ASN A 102 -22.65 -13.42 8.87
N TYR A 103 -22.48 -13.78 10.14
CA TYR A 103 -21.59 -13.03 11.05
C TYR A 103 -20.12 -13.13 10.62
N TYR A 104 -19.72 -14.24 10.04
CA TYR A 104 -18.34 -14.43 9.60
C TYR A 104 -17.97 -13.54 8.39
N ASN A 105 -18.87 -13.38 7.43
CA ASN A 105 -18.71 -12.48 6.28
C ASN A 105 -18.66 -11.02 6.73
N GLY A 106 -19.47 -10.64 7.73
CA GLY A 106 -19.39 -9.31 8.33
C GLY A 106 -18.05 -9.07 9.02
N TYR A 107 -17.53 -10.06 9.75
CA TYR A 107 -16.19 -10.02 10.33
C TYR A 107 -15.10 -9.86 9.26
N LEU A 108 -15.12 -10.68 8.19
CA LEU A 108 -14.14 -10.59 7.11
C LEU A 108 -14.19 -9.25 6.37
N ALA A 109 -15.38 -8.68 6.20
CA ALA A 109 -15.53 -7.35 5.61
C ALA A 109 -14.87 -6.27 6.50
N LEU A 110 -15.02 -6.36 7.81
CA LEU A 110 -14.38 -5.46 8.77
C LEU A 110 -12.87 -5.66 8.85
N ASP A 111 -12.40 -6.91 8.80
CA ASP A 111 -10.98 -7.21 8.78
C ASP A 111 -10.31 -6.64 7.50
N ARG A 112 -10.93 -6.85 6.34
CA ARG A 112 -10.49 -6.22 5.09
C ARG A 112 -10.51 -4.70 5.16
N TRP A 113 -11.56 -4.12 5.74
CA TRP A 113 -11.65 -2.67 5.96
C TRP A 113 -10.50 -2.16 6.83
N LYS A 114 -10.17 -2.85 7.94
CA LYS A 114 -9.03 -2.52 8.81
C LYS A 114 -7.72 -2.47 8.03
N TYR A 115 -7.42 -3.50 7.25
CA TYR A 115 -6.16 -3.54 6.49
C TYR A 115 -6.12 -2.48 5.39
N ASN A 116 -7.23 -2.22 4.70
CA ASN A 116 -7.30 -1.12 3.75
C ASN A 116 -7.05 0.23 4.43
N ASN A 117 -7.64 0.46 5.61
CA ASN A 117 -7.45 1.69 6.38
C ASN A 117 -5.98 1.88 6.81
N ILE A 118 -5.34 0.81 7.29
CA ILE A 118 -3.92 0.82 7.66
C ILE A 118 -3.05 1.14 6.43
N ASP A 119 -3.37 0.56 5.28
CA ASP A 119 -2.63 0.80 4.04
C ASP A 119 -2.80 2.24 3.54
N GLU A 120 -4.02 2.77 3.55
CA GLU A 120 -4.31 4.16 3.19
C GLU A 120 -3.57 5.15 4.09
N GLU A 121 -3.60 4.93 5.41
CA GLU A 121 -2.89 5.77 6.37
C GLU A 121 -1.38 5.71 6.17
N TRP A 122 -0.84 4.51 5.96
CA TRP A 122 0.58 4.33 5.68
C TRP A 122 0.99 5.02 4.38
N GLU A 123 0.20 4.92 3.32
CA GLU A 123 0.44 5.61 2.05
C GLU A 123 0.40 7.14 2.20
N GLN A 124 -0.52 7.67 3.00
CA GLN A 124 -0.55 9.11 3.33
C GLN A 124 0.70 9.54 4.10
N ALA A 125 1.13 8.76 5.09
CA ALA A 125 2.34 9.04 5.85
C ALA A 125 3.60 8.97 4.96
N VAL A 126 3.71 7.96 4.08
CA VAL A 126 4.80 7.87 3.10
C VAL A 126 4.78 9.07 2.15
N SER A 127 3.59 9.46 1.67
CA SER A 127 3.42 10.64 0.81
C SER A 127 3.91 11.91 1.50
N GLN A 128 3.57 12.10 2.78
CA GLN A 128 4.03 13.25 3.55
C GLN A 128 5.56 13.29 3.67
N VAL A 129 6.21 12.15 3.91
CA VAL A 129 7.68 12.10 3.97
C VAL A 129 8.30 12.46 2.60
N ILE A 130 7.74 11.94 1.50
CA ILE A 130 8.21 12.26 0.14
C ILE A 130 8.03 13.77 -0.14
N ILE A 131 6.87 14.33 0.18
CA ILE A 131 6.55 15.74 -0.03
C ILE A 131 7.47 16.65 0.79
N ASN A 132 7.84 16.26 2.00
CA ASN A 132 8.74 17.05 2.84
C ASN A 132 10.18 17.04 2.32
N ASP A 133 10.62 15.92 1.73
CA ASP A 133 12.02 15.72 1.33
C ASP A 133 12.29 16.02 -0.16
N MET A 134 11.24 16.10 -0.99
CA MET A 134 11.35 16.32 -2.44
C MET A 134 10.54 17.51 -2.93
N ASN A 135 11.00 18.13 -4.01
CA ASN A 135 10.22 19.09 -4.79
C ASN A 135 9.40 18.39 -5.90
N SER A 136 8.46 19.13 -6.50
CA SER A 136 7.56 18.62 -7.56
C SER A 136 8.33 18.02 -8.75
N PHE A 137 9.47 18.63 -9.12
CA PHE A 137 10.34 18.11 -10.17
C PHE A 137 10.89 16.72 -9.83
N GLN A 138 11.43 16.52 -8.63
CA GLN A 138 12.01 15.24 -8.19
C GLN A 138 10.96 14.13 -8.14
N ILE A 139 9.77 14.44 -7.62
CA ILE A 139 8.63 13.51 -7.57
C ILE A 139 8.23 13.11 -8.99
N GLY A 140 8.03 14.09 -9.87
CA GLY A 140 7.65 13.87 -11.27
C GLY A 140 8.72 13.11 -12.06
N PHE A 141 10.01 13.37 -11.80
CA PHE A 141 11.13 12.66 -12.41
C PHE A 141 11.16 11.20 -11.98
N LEU A 142 11.04 10.92 -10.68
CA LEU A 142 11.03 9.54 -10.18
C LEU A 142 9.86 8.74 -10.74
N ARG A 143 8.67 9.34 -10.85
CA ARG A 143 7.49 8.67 -11.41
C ARG A 143 7.77 8.20 -12.84
N ARG A 144 8.22 9.12 -13.69
CA ARG A 144 8.51 8.84 -15.09
C ARG A 144 9.74 7.94 -15.27
N CYS A 145 10.71 8.02 -14.36
CA CYS A 145 11.80 7.07 -14.31
C CYS A 145 11.30 5.63 -14.10
N ILE A 146 10.33 5.45 -13.21
CA ILE A 146 9.71 4.15 -12.93
C ILE A 146 8.89 3.67 -14.15
N GLU A 147 8.10 4.56 -14.75
CA GLU A 147 7.18 4.22 -15.86
C GLU A 147 7.88 3.99 -17.20
N GLU A 148 8.89 4.81 -17.53
CA GLU A 148 9.34 4.97 -18.92
C GLU A 148 10.80 4.56 -19.16
N THR A 149 11.56 4.22 -18.11
CA THR A 149 13.00 3.99 -18.25
C THR A 149 13.42 2.57 -17.91
N THR A 150 14.52 2.13 -18.53
CA THR A 150 15.19 0.86 -18.20
C THR A 150 15.77 0.84 -16.78
N PHE A 151 15.82 2.00 -16.10
CA PHE A 151 16.27 2.16 -14.73
C PHE A 151 15.15 2.10 -13.69
N SER A 152 13.94 1.68 -14.07
CA SER A 152 12.78 1.60 -13.18
C SER A 152 13.12 0.99 -11.81
N LYS A 153 13.82 -0.15 -11.77
CA LYS A 153 14.26 -0.80 -10.51
C LYS A 153 15.14 0.08 -9.62
N MET A 154 15.99 0.92 -10.18
CA MET A 154 16.84 1.85 -9.42
C MET A 154 16.03 3.00 -8.84
N CYS A 155 15.10 3.54 -9.62
CA CYS A 155 14.18 4.58 -9.17
C CYS A 155 13.18 4.05 -8.12
N MET A 156 12.72 2.81 -8.27
CA MET A 156 11.95 2.09 -7.25
C MET A 156 12.70 1.96 -5.92
N LYS A 157 14.01 1.68 -5.93
CA LYS A 157 14.81 1.62 -4.70
C LYS A 157 14.83 2.95 -3.95
N GLN A 158 14.81 4.07 -4.68
CA GLN A 158 14.72 5.39 -4.07
C GLN A 158 13.38 5.58 -3.37
N VAL A 159 12.27 5.19 -3.99
CA VAL A 159 10.93 5.24 -3.36
C VAL A 159 10.84 4.30 -2.16
N ALA A 160 11.39 3.09 -2.25
CA ALA A 160 11.43 2.11 -1.16
C ALA A 160 12.15 2.64 0.10
N HIS A 161 13.16 3.51 -0.08
CA HIS A 161 13.84 4.15 1.06
C HIS A 161 12.88 5.00 1.91
N TYR A 162 11.92 5.68 1.28
CA TYR A 162 10.90 6.46 1.99
C TYR A 162 9.88 5.58 2.69
N GLN A 163 9.43 4.51 2.03
CA GLN A 163 8.54 3.51 2.61
C GLN A 163 9.11 2.89 3.89
N ASN A 164 10.41 2.58 3.90
CA ASN A 164 11.09 1.98 5.06
C ASN A 164 11.24 2.93 6.26
N ARG A 165 10.98 4.23 6.09
CA ARG A 165 11.02 5.22 7.18
C ARG A 165 9.70 5.35 7.93
N VAL A 166 8.62 4.78 7.39
CA VAL A 166 7.28 4.84 7.95
C VAL A 166 6.87 3.43 8.37
N LYS A 167 6.46 3.26 9.63
CA LYS A 167 5.92 1.99 10.11
C LYS A 167 4.55 1.77 9.50
N ARG A 168 4.37 0.64 8.80
CA ARG A 168 3.06 0.25 8.24
C ARG A 168 2.05 -0.13 9.31
N PHE A 169 2.49 -0.81 10.36
CA PHE A 169 1.66 -1.17 11.51
C PHE A 169 2.16 -0.42 12.73
N ASP A 170 1.58 0.76 13.01
CA ASP A 170 1.87 1.51 14.22
C ASP A 170 0.71 1.42 15.22
N HIS A 171 0.82 0.51 16.18
CA HIS A 171 -0.21 0.28 17.20
C HIS A 171 -0.22 1.34 18.33
N GLY A 172 0.73 2.27 18.35
CA GLY A 172 0.84 3.32 19.36
C GLY A 172 0.42 4.71 18.86
N ARG A 173 -0.16 4.79 17.65
CA ARG A 173 -0.50 6.07 17.01
C ARG A 173 -1.76 6.70 17.61
N PRO A 174 -1.86 8.05 17.64
CA PRO A 174 -3.09 8.73 18.03
C PRO A 174 -4.25 8.36 17.12
N SER A 175 -5.43 8.13 17.69
CA SER A 175 -6.61 7.80 16.90
C SER A 175 -7.17 9.02 16.16
N ILE A 176 -7.64 8.79 14.93
CA ILE A 176 -8.37 9.77 14.12
C ILE A 176 -9.75 9.17 13.81
N PRO A 177 -10.73 9.31 14.72
CA PRO A 177 -11.99 8.56 14.67
C PRO A 177 -12.81 8.79 13.41
N TYR A 178 -12.72 9.98 12.80
CA TYR A 178 -13.48 10.31 11.59
C TYR A 178 -13.13 9.41 10.39
N PHE A 179 -11.87 9.00 10.28
CA PHE A 179 -11.39 8.09 9.23
C PHE A 179 -11.26 6.64 9.72
N GLY A 180 -11.54 6.39 11.01
CA GLY A 180 -11.38 5.08 11.63
C GLY A 180 -9.94 4.68 11.92
N TYR A 181 -8.98 5.60 11.83
CA TYR A 181 -7.56 5.31 12.07
C TYR A 181 -7.26 5.18 13.55
N GLY A 182 -6.50 4.13 13.92
CA GLY A 182 -6.07 3.85 15.29
C GLY A 182 -7.17 3.29 16.20
N ILE A 183 -8.37 3.02 15.67
CA ILE A 183 -9.49 2.38 16.39
C ILE A 183 -10.00 1.13 15.67
N GLU A 184 -9.27 0.63 14.67
CA GLU A 184 -9.69 -0.49 13.82
C GLU A 184 -9.93 -1.75 14.66
N ASP A 185 -9.02 -2.04 15.59
CA ASP A 185 -9.13 -3.16 16.52
C ASP A 185 -10.35 -3.02 17.45
N GLN A 186 -10.67 -1.78 17.88
CA GLN A 186 -11.83 -1.53 18.72
C GLN A 186 -13.13 -1.78 17.95
N ILE A 187 -13.20 -1.40 16.68
CA ILE A 187 -14.36 -1.61 15.81
C ILE A 187 -14.58 -3.12 15.56
N ILE A 188 -13.51 -3.85 15.22
CA ILE A 188 -13.58 -5.31 15.04
C ILE A 188 -14.02 -6.00 16.33
N CYS A 189 -13.41 -5.67 17.47
CA CYS A 189 -13.77 -6.33 18.73
C CYS A 189 -15.17 -5.97 19.22
N THR A 190 -15.65 -4.74 19.00
CA THR A 190 -17.04 -4.38 19.27
C THR A 190 -18.02 -5.19 18.42
N TYR A 191 -17.66 -5.46 17.16
CA TYR A 191 -18.46 -6.34 16.30
C TYR A 191 -18.49 -7.77 16.83
N VAL A 192 -17.32 -8.33 17.20
CA VAL A 192 -17.18 -9.67 17.76
C VAL A 192 -17.95 -9.81 19.08
N ASP A 193 -17.93 -8.81 19.95
CA ASP A 193 -18.74 -8.76 21.18
C ASP A 193 -20.24 -8.83 20.87
N GLY A 194 -20.69 -8.13 19.82
CA GLY A 194 -22.07 -8.18 19.35
C GLY A 194 -22.46 -9.57 18.83
N VAL A 195 -21.56 -10.26 18.13
CA VAL A 195 -21.75 -11.66 17.70
C VAL A 195 -21.80 -12.59 18.91
N ALA A 196 -20.86 -12.46 19.85
CA ALA A 196 -20.80 -13.24 21.08
C ALA A 196 -22.11 -13.14 21.88
N ALA A 197 -22.61 -11.90 22.08
CA ALA A 197 -23.86 -11.64 22.77
C ALA A 197 -25.06 -12.33 22.11
N ARG A 198 -25.13 -12.32 20.76
CA ARG A 198 -26.20 -13.00 20.01
C ARG A 198 -26.13 -14.51 20.09
N LEU A 199 -24.93 -15.07 20.22
CA LEU A 199 -24.70 -16.51 20.36
C LEU A 199 -24.78 -16.98 21.81
N GLY A 200 -25.01 -16.08 22.78
CA GLY A 200 -25.01 -16.41 24.21
C GLY A 200 -23.64 -16.81 24.75
N VAL A 201 -22.56 -16.42 24.05
CA VAL A 201 -21.19 -16.60 24.51
C VAL A 201 -20.87 -15.49 25.52
N PRO A 202 -20.30 -15.80 26.70
CA PRO A 202 -19.89 -14.79 27.65
C PRO A 202 -18.95 -13.77 26.99
N LEU A 203 -19.21 -12.49 27.22
CA LEU A 203 -18.33 -11.44 26.72
C LEU A 203 -16.97 -11.59 27.40
N GLU A 204 -15.92 -11.63 26.58
CA GLU A 204 -14.56 -11.47 27.10
C GLU A 204 -14.44 -10.07 27.70
N ASN A 205 -13.70 -9.93 28.81
CA ASN A 205 -13.43 -8.60 29.32
C ASN A 205 -12.76 -7.82 28.19
N PRO A 206 -13.24 -6.60 27.83
CA PRO A 206 -12.56 -5.82 26.83
C PRO A 206 -11.11 -5.74 27.29
N LYS A 207 -10.17 -6.26 26.48
CA LYS A 207 -8.77 -5.91 26.65
C LYS A 207 -8.77 -4.40 26.49
N THR A 208 -8.81 -3.75 27.65
CA THR A 208 -8.82 -2.32 27.83
C THR A 208 -7.76 -1.76 26.91
N THR A 209 -8.23 -0.94 25.98
CA THR A 209 -7.59 0.32 25.57
C THR A 209 -6.07 0.22 25.44
N PRO A 210 -5.45 0.33 24.24
CA PRO A 210 -4.05 0.71 24.20
C PRO A 210 -3.95 1.98 25.04
N SER A 211 -3.17 1.91 26.13
CA SER A 211 -2.98 3.02 27.05
C SER A 211 -2.59 4.26 26.24
N LEU A 212 -3.39 5.31 26.38
CA LEU A 212 -3.11 6.66 25.86
C LEU A 212 -1.66 7.09 26.14
#